data_AF-A0A814PRG2-F1
#
_entry.id   AF-A0A814PRG2-F1
#
_cell.length_a   1.000
_cell.length_b   1.000
_cell.length_c   1.000
_cell.angle_alpha   90.00
_cell.angle_beta   90.00
_cell.angle_gamma   90.00
#
_symmetry.space_group_name_H-M   'P 1'
#
loop_
_entity.id
_entity.type
_entity.pdbx_description
1 polymer ?
#
loop_
_entity_poly.entity_id
_entity_poly.type
_entity_poly.pdbx_seq_one_letter_code
_entity_poly.pdbx_strand_id
1 'polypeptide(L)'
;LSQGGHSDSWIPINKNLWSLTFVFTLASLAFIVLTILYLLVDVHQWFTGAPFLWLGMNSIAIYMCHGLFGVSFPVQLDVDDSHAEQLAMNLYGSLFWSFIAGIMYYKKVFIAI
;
A
#
# COMPACT_ATOMS: atom_id res chain seq x y z
N LEU A 1 -23.99 18.51 1.51
CA LEU A 1 -24.85 18.50 0.31
C LEU A 1 -25.11 17.05 -0.10
N SER A 2 -26.07 16.42 0.57
CA SER A 2 -26.55 15.08 0.31
C SER A 2 -27.97 15.23 -0.25
N GLN A 3 -28.13 15.13 -1.58
CA GLN A 3 -29.42 14.94 -2.20
C GLN A 3 -29.44 13.53 -2.79
N GLY A 4 -30.03 12.60 -2.04
CA GLY A 4 -30.51 11.35 -2.60
C GLY A 4 -31.81 11.61 -3.37
N GLY A 5 -32.01 10.88 -4.47
CA GLY A 5 -33.32 10.79 -5.12
C GLY A 5 -33.31 10.69 -6.63
N HIS A 6 -32.85 9.58 -7.20
CA HIS A 6 -33.63 8.92 -8.24
C HIS A 6 -33.42 7.41 -8.22
N SER A 7 -34.54 6.74 -8.04
CA SER A 7 -34.82 5.30 -8.10
C SER A 7 -34.47 4.69 -9.46
N ASP A 8 -34.13 3.39 -9.43
CA ASP A 8 -33.80 2.48 -10.54
C ASP A 8 -32.35 2.46 -11.04
N SER A 9 -31.46 1.90 -10.24
CA SER A 9 -30.21 1.33 -10.75
C SER A 9 -29.92 -0.04 -10.15
N TRP A 10 -29.73 -1.00 -11.05
CA TRP A 10 -29.61 -2.45 -10.84
C TRP A 10 -28.43 -2.92 -9.95
N ILE A 11 -27.55 -2.04 -9.48
CA ILE A 11 -26.41 -2.43 -8.63
C ILE A 11 -26.30 -1.57 -7.36
N PRO A 12 -26.59 -2.18 -6.20
CA PRO A 12 -25.91 -1.84 -4.95
C PRO A 12 -25.35 -3.11 -4.27
N ILE A 13 -24.02 -3.25 -4.19
CA ILE A 13 -23.36 -4.32 -3.41
C ILE A 13 -22.56 -3.68 -2.25
N ASN A 14 -23.27 -3.48 -1.14
CA ASN A 14 -22.76 -3.32 0.23
C ASN A 14 -22.22 -1.96 0.74
N LYS A 15 -21.64 -1.05 -0.06
CA LYS A 15 -21.41 0.39 0.31
C LYS A 15 -21.34 1.27 -0.94
N ASN A 16 -21.53 2.59 -0.80
CA ASN A 16 -21.39 3.64 -1.83
C ASN A 16 -19.97 3.77 -2.45
N LEU A 17 -19.13 2.75 -2.28
CA LEU A 17 -17.78 2.63 -2.83
C LEU A 17 -17.74 1.65 -4.03
N TRP A 18 -18.78 0.86 -4.25
CA TRP A 18 -18.81 -0.18 -5.29
C TRP A 18 -19.71 0.22 -6.46
N SER A 19 -19.33 1.27 -7.17
CA SER A 19 -19.93 1.60 -8.47
C SER A 19 -19.22 0.80 -9.58
N LEU A 20 -19.95 0.40 -10.62
CA LEU A 20 -19.36 -0.33 -11.75
C LEU A 20 -18.21 0.45 -12.40
N THR A 21 -18.36 1.77 -12.55
CA THR A 21 -17.29 2.64 -13.06
C THR A 21 -16.05 2.59 -12.17
N PHE A 22 -16.21 2.67 -10.84
CA PHE A 22 -15.08 2.56 -9.93
C PHE A 22 -14.36 1.21 -10.06
N VAL A 23 -15.10 0.10 -10.15
CA VAL A 23 -14.53 -1.24 -10.32
C VAL A 23 -13.79 -1.37 -11.65
N PHE A 24 -14.38 -0.90 -12.76
CA PHE A 24 -13.72 -0.95 -14.07
C PHE A 24 -12.48 -0.05 -14.13
N THR A 25 -12.52 1.15 -13.54
CA THR A 25 -11.36 2.04 -13.46
C THR A 25 -10.24 1.44 -12.61
N LEU A 26 -10.58 0.84 -11.46
CA LEU A 26 -9.58 0.19 -10.61
C LEU A 26 -8.98 -1.05 -11.29
N ALA A 27 -9.81 -1.86 -11.94
CA ALA A 27 -9.37 -3.04 -12.68
C ALA A 27 -8.46 -2.66 -13.86
N SER A 28 -8.82 -1.66 -14.66
CA SER A 28 -7.99 -1.21 -15.77
C SER A 28 -6.64 -0.66 -15.29
N LEU A 29 -6.63 0.13 -14.21
CA LEU A 29 -5.41 0.61 -13.58
C LEU A 29 -4.54 -0.54 -13.07
N ALA A 30 -5.14 -1.55 -12.42
CA ALA A 30 -4.42 -2.73 -11.94
C ALA A 30 -3.76 -3.50 -13.10
N PHE A 31 -4.45 -3.68 -14.23
CA PHE A 31 -3.86 -4.33 -15.41
C PHE A 31 -2.72 -3.51 -16.04
N ILE A 32 -2.82 -2.18 -16.05
CA ILE A 32 -1.73 -1.30 -16.53
C ILE A 32 -0.50 -1.46 -15.63
N VAL A 33 -0.69 -1.39 -14.30
CA VAL A 33 0.40 -1.57 -13.33
C VAL A 33 1.02 -2.96 -13.46
N LEU A 34 0.20 -4.01 -13.59
CA LEU A 34 0.68 -5.38 -13.81
C LEU A 34 1.50 -5.48 -15.09
N THR A 35 1.07 -4.86 -16.19
CA THR A 35 1.80 -4.87 -17.46
C THR A 35 3.15 -4.19 -17.33
N ILE A 36 3.23 -3.05 -16.64
CA ILE A 36 4.49 -2.34 -16.39
C ILE A 36 5.43 -3.21 -15.55
N LEU A 37 4.93 -3.80 -14.47
CA LEU A 37 5.73 -4.67 -13.60
C LEU A 37 6.21 -5.92 -14.34
N TYR A 38 5.36 -6.55 -15.16
CA TYR A 38 5.72 -7.69 -15.98
C TYR A 38 6.86 -7.36 -16.96
N LEU A 39 6.76 -6.22 -17.67
CA LEU A 39 7.81 -5.82 -18.60
C LEU A 39 9.13 -5.50 -17.89
N LEU A 40 9.07 -4.89 -16.70
CA LEU A 40 10.26 -4.49 -15.94
C LEU A 40 10.96 -5.69 -15.28
N VAL A 41 10.16 -6.57 -14.65
CA VAL A 41 10.67 -7.72 -13.89
C VAL A 41 10.94 -8.90 -14.82
N ASP A 42 9.96 -9.36 -15.60
CA ASP A 42 10.08 -10.61 -16.34
C ASP A 42 10.80 -10.44 -17.68
N VAL A 43 10.54 -9.36 -18.42
CA VAL A 43 11.16 -9.14 -19.75
C VAL A 43 12.54 -8.49 -19.63
N HIS A 44 12.65 -7.38 -18.91
CA HIS A 44 13.91 -6.63 -18.82
C HIS A 44 14.84 -7.13 -17.70
N GLN A 45 14.32 -7.86 -16.70
CA GLN A 45 15.08 -8.39 -15.57
C GLN A 45 15.91 -7.30 -14.84
N TRP A 46 15.49 -6.03 -14.90
CA TRP A 46 16.20 -4.91 -14.27
C TRP A 46 16.01 -4.88 -12.75
N PHE A 47 14.96 -5.53 -12.26
CA PHE A 47 14.60 -5.50 -10.86
C PHE A 47 13.90 -6.80 -10.48
N THR A 48 14.30 -7.40 -9.37
CA THR A 48 13.74 -8.67 -8.88
C THR A 48 12.39 -8.50 -8.17
N GLY A 49 11.87 -7.27 -8.00
CA GLY A 49 10.63 -7.04 -7.24
C GLY A 49 10.76 -7.25 -5.72
N ALA A 50 11.98 -7.42 -5.23
CA ALA A 50 12.28 -7.90 -3.88
C ALA A 50 11.60 -7.12 -2.73
N PRO A 51 11.64 -5.77 -2.65
CA PRO A 51 11.00 -5.06 -1.55
C PRO A 51 9.47 -5.19 -1.55
N PHE A 52 8.82 -5.26 -2.72
CA PHE A 52 7.38 -5.50 -2.80
C PHE A 52 7.01 -6.89 -2.32
N LEU A 53 7.83 -7.90 -2.64
CA LEU A 53 7.65 -9.26 -2.15
C LEU A 53 7.86 -9.36 -0.63
N TRP A 54 8.90 -8.71 -0.10
CA TRP A 54 9.19 -8.73 1.34
C TRP A 54 8.06 -8.08 2.16
N LEU A 55 7.57 -6.92 1.70
CA LEU A 55 6.45 -6.22 2.32
C LEU A 55 5.13 -6.98 2.16
N GLY A 56 4.87 -7.57 0.99
CA GLY A 56 3.65 -8.31 0.70
C GLY A 56 3.49 -9.57 1.55
N MET A 57 4.56 -10.38 1.65
CA MET A 57 4.55 -11.64 2.40
C MET A 57 4.36 -11.45 3.91
N ASN A 58 4.66 -10.27 4.45
CA ASN A 58 4.55 -9.95 5.88
C ASN A 58 3.67 -8.72 6.15
N SER A 59 2.71 -8.45 5.27
CA SER A 59 1.88 -7.23 5.30
C SER A 59 1.12 -7.05 6.61
N ILE A 60 0.54 -8.12 7.17
CA ILE A 60 -0.17 -8.07 8.47
C ILE A 60 0.79 -7.79 9.63
N ALA A 61 1.98 -8.40 9.62
CA ALA A 61 2.99 -8.20 10.65
C ALA A 61 3.47 -6.74 10.67
N ILE A 62 3.77 -6.17 9.49
CA ILE A 62 4.17 -4.77 9.36
C ILE A 62 3.03 -3.82 9.80
N TYR A 63 1.78 -4.11 9.44
CA TYR A 63 0.63 -3.33 9.89
C TYR A 63 0.50 -3.33 11.43
N MET A 64 0.56 -4.51 12.05
CA MET A 64 0.49 -4.62 13.51
C MET A 64 1.69 -3.93 14.17
N CYS A 65 2.90 -4.11 13.65
CA CYS A 65 4.08 -3.42 14.17
C CYS A 65 3.88 -1.91 14.09
N HIS A 66 3.45 -1.37 12.95
CA HIS A 66 3.18 0.06 12.83
C HIS A 66 2.11 0.55 13.82
N GLY A 67 1.03 -0.21 14.01
CA GLY A 67 -0.02 0.13 14.98
C GLY A 67 0.43 0.06 16.44
N LEU A 68 1.25 -0.94 16.80
CA LEU A 68 1.81 -1.11 18.14
C LEU A 68 2.88 -0.06 18.47
N PHE A 69 3.63 0.39 17.47
CA PHE A 69 4.72 1.36 17.62
C PHE A 69 4.30 2.81 17.29
N GLY A 70 3.01 3.06 17.08
CA GLY A 70 2.48 4.24 16.39
C GLY A 70 2.79 5.62 16.97
N VAL A 71 3.22 5.75 18.24
CA VAL A 71 3.45 7.07 18.89
C VAL A 71 4.85 7.20 19.50
N SER A 72 5.61 6.12 19.62
CA SER A 72 6.87 6.10 20.42
C SER A 72 8.12 5.77 19.60
N PHE A 73 7.97 5.57 18.29
CA PHE A 73 9.08 5.15 17.45
C PHE A 73 9.73 6.36 16.76
N PRO A 74 11.07 6.40 16.58
CA PRO A 74 11.81 7.48 15.90
C PRO A 74 11.46 7.70 14.41
N VAL A 75 10.37 7.12 13.94
CA VAL A 75 9.85 7.21 12.57
C VAL A 75 8.92 8.41 12.38
N GLN A 76 8.22 8.83 13.44
CA GLN A 76 7.38 10.02 13.44
C GLN A 76 8.10 11.09 14.26
N LEU A 77 9.06 11.74 13.63
CA LEU A 77 9.65 12.95 14.20
C LEU A 77 8.64 14.07 14.02
N ASP A 78 8.44 14.88 15.06
CA ASP A 78 7.68 16.12 14.93
C ASP A 78 8.51 17.06 14.06
N VAL A 79 8.03 17.35 12.86
CA VAL A 79 8.70 18.24 11.92
C VAL A 79 7.75 19.37 11.56
N ASP A 80 8.31 20.57 11.38
CA ASP A 80 7.56 21.77 11.02
C ASP A 80 6.70 21.55 9.76
N ASP A 81 5.64 22.34 9.59
CA ASP A 81 4.62 22.22 8.53
C ASP A 81 5.14 22.50 7.10
N SER A 82 6.45 22.46 6.87
CA SER A 82 7.04 22.50 5.55
C SER A 82 6.75 21.22 4.77
N HIS A 83 6.13 21.35 3.59
CA HIS A 83 5.81 20.20 2.73
C HIS A 83 7.02 19.31 2.40
N ALA A 84 8.21 19.90 2.29
CA ALA A 84 9.44 19.15 2.02
C ALA A 84 9.85 18.26 3.21
N GLU A 85 9.65 18.74 4.42
CA GLU A 85 9.98 18.04 5.65
C GLU A 85 9.00 16.90 5.93
N GLN A 86 7.70 17.15 5.69
CA GLN A 86 6.67 16.10 5.73
C GLN A 86 6.94 15.00 4.69
N LEU A 87 7.39 15.34 3.48
CA LEU A 87 7.77 14.35 2.47
C LEU A 87 8.97 13.52 2.93
N ALA A 88 10.00 14.17 3.48
CA ALA A 88 11.19 13.50 4.00
C ALA A 88 10.85 12.54 5.14
N MET A 89 9.97 12.94 6.06
CA MET A 89 9.48 12.07 7.15
C MET A 89 8.75 10.84 6.60
N ASN A 90 7.81 11.03 5.69
CA ASN A 90 7.05 9.91 5.10
C ASN A 90 7.95 8.97 4.30
N LEU A 91 8.92 9.51 3.56
CA LEU A 91 9.91 8.72 2.83
C LEU A 91 10.76 7.90 3.81
N TYR A 92 11.28 8.53 4.86
CA TYR A 92 12.05 7.87 5.92
C TYR A 92 11.25 6.73 6.56
N GLY A 93 10.00 6.96 6.93
CA GLY A 93 9.14 5.92 7.49
C GLY A 93 8.90 4.76 6.53
N SER A 94 8.63 5.04 5.25
CA SER A 94 8.43 3.98 4.24
C SER A 94 9.68 3.12 4.03
N LEU A 95 10.87 3.73 4.04
CA LEU A 95 12.15 3.03 3.91
C LEU A 95 12.45 2.18 5.15
N PHE A 96 12.17 2.72 6.34
CA PHE A 96 12.36 2.01 7.59
C PHE A 96 11.51 0.73 7.67
N TRP A 97 10.23 0.81 7.31
CA TRP A 97 9.35 -0.38 7.28
C TRP A 97 9.75 -1.36 6.17
N SER A 98 10.22 -0.88 5.02
CA SER A 98 10.79 -1.72 3.97
C SER A 98 12.01 -2.50 4.46
N PHE A 99 12.86 -1.87 5.28
CA PHE A 99 14.01 -2.51 5.89
C PHE A 99 13.62 -3.58 6.93
N ILE A 100 12.65 -3.28 7.80
CA ILE A 100 12.10 -4.26 8.76
C ILE A 100 11.53 -5.48 8.03
N ALA A 101 10.75 -5.25 6.96
CA ALA A 101 10.20 -6.33 6.15
C ALA A 101 11.31 -7.19 5.52
N GLY A 102 12.40 -6.56 5.08
CA GLY A 102 13.60 -7.25 4.62
C GLY A 102 14.21 -8.15 5.70
N ILE A 103 14.44 -7.62 6.92
CA ILE A 103 14.96 -8.42 8.05
C ILE A 103 14.06 -9.62 8.34
N MET A 104 12.74 -9.41 8.38
CA MET A 104 11.77 -10.46 8.65
C MET A 104 11.80 -11.56 7.57
N TYR A 105 11.93 -11.15 6.31
CA TYR A 105 12.10 -12.06 5.17
C TYR A 105 13.39 -12.89 5.29
N TYR A 106 14.54 -12.27 5.63
CA TYR A 106 15.80 -12.99 5.82
C TYR A 106 15.74 -13.99 6.98
N LYS A 107 15.01 -13.67 8.06
CA LYS A 107 14.81 -14.57 9.20
C LYS A 107 13.75 -15.66 8.94
N LYS A 108 13.16 -15.73 7.75
CA LYS A 108 12.12 -16.70 7.34
C LYS A 108 10.92 -16.75 8.29
N VAL A 109 10.63 -15.65 8.99
CA VAL A 109 9.45 -15.54 9.84
C VAL A 109 8.32 -15.02 8.95
N PHE A 110 7.31 -15.84 8.71
CA PHE A 110 6.13 -15.46 7.95
C PHE A 110 4.92 -15.61 8.86
N ILE A 111 4.33 -14.48 9.24
CA ILE A 111 3.12 -14.46 10.06
C ILE A 111 1.94 -14.36 9.11
N ALA A 112 1.32 -15.50 8.83
CA ALA A 112 0.03 -15.59 8.17
C ALA A 112 -1.01 -15.95 9.25
N ILE A 113 -2.01 -15.08 9.45
CA ILE A 113 -3.17 -15.34 10.30
C ILE A 113 -4.32 -15.83 9.42
#